data_AF-A0A652JT57-F1
#
_entry.id   AF-A0A652JT57-F1
#
_cell.length_a   1.000
_cell.length_b   1.000
_cell.length_c   1.000
_cell.angle_alpha   90.00
_cell.angle_beta   90.00
_cell.angle_gamma   90.00
#
_symmetry.space_group_name_H-M   'P 1'
#
loop_
_entity.id
_entity.type
_entity.pdbx_description
1 polymer ?
#
loop_
_entity_poly.entity_id
_entity_poly.type
_entity_poly.pdbx_seq_one_letter_code
_entity_poly.pdbx_strand_id
1 'polypeptide(L)'
;LGAPLLATPAAAVDAPGGIGVVHDWQPLTLASGVTAAVDVPAVRVVKIAGTDFLQMRGGFTGQFSADTVIGSMPTTITVPKVVRAVCPRNNSAGINSCRVEVHTTGRITVFGGTTANDITWVTLDSYSAVLA
;
A
#
# COMPACT_ATOMS: atom_id res chain seq x y z
N LEU A 1 -0.18 -9.32 47.61
CA LEU A 1 -0.27 -10.23 46.44
C LEU A 1 -1.29 -9.64 45.48
N GLY A 2 -0.83 -8.89 44.46
CA GLY A 2 -1.69 -8.25 43.46
C GLY A 2 -1.82 -9.15 42.24
N ALA A 3 -3.05 -9.49 41.85
CA ALA A 3 -3.33 -10.27 40.65
C ALA A 3 -3.05 -9.43 39.38
N PRO A 4 -2.51 -10.02 38.31
CA PRO A 4 -2.35 -9.31 37.04
C PRO A 4 -3.73 -9.06 36.41
N LEU A 5 -4.00 -7.83 35.99
CA LEU A 5 -5.12 -7.52 35.09
C LEU A 5 -4.78 -8.12 33.71
N LEU A 6 -5.23 -9.35 33.47
CA LEU A 6 -5.34 -9.88 32.11
C LEU A 6 -6.59 -9.25 31.49
N ALA A 7 -6.43 -8.06 30.91
CA ALA A 7 -7.48 -7.46 30.09
C ALA A 7 -7.51 -8.19 28.75
N THR A 8 -8.50 -9.06 28.56
CA THR A 8 -8.89 -9.54 27.23
C THR A 8 -9.24 -8.30 26.40
N PRO A 9 -8.64 -8.07 25.21
CA PRO A 9 -9.02 -6.94 24.39
C PRO A 9 -10.51 -7.05 24.08
N ALA A 10 -11.25 -5.97 24.30
CA ALA A 10 -12.65 -5.90 23.92
C ALA A 10 -12.77 -6.20 22.43
N ALA A 11 -13.68 -7.11 22.06
CA ALA A 11 -14.00 -7.36 20.67
C ALA A 11 -14.44 -6.04 20.03
N ALA A 12 -13.80 -5.66 18.92
CA ALA A 12 -14.19 -4.49 18.15
C ALA A 12 -15.62 -4.69 17.64
N VAL A 13 -16.57 -3.98 18.23
CA VAL A 13 -17.89 -3.77 17.64
C VAL A 13 -17.72 -2.67 16.59
N ASP A 14 -17.80 -3.02 15.31
CA ASP A 14 -17.83 -2.03 14.24
C ASP A 14 -19.02 -1.08 14.45
N ALA A 15 -18.73 0.22 14.44
CA ALA A 15 -19.72 1.27 14.59
C ALA A 15 -20.61 1.35 13.34
N PRO A 16 -21.94 1.54 13.47
CA PRO A 16 -22.77 1.98 12.37
C PRO A 16 -22.29 3.37 11.91
N GLY A 17 -21.59 3.43 10.78
CA GLY A 17 -21.05 4.67 10.19
C GLY A 17 -19.61 5.08 10.59
N GLY A 18 -18.84 4.23 11.27
CA GLY A 18 -17.49 4.56 11.76
C GLY A 18 -16.31 4.08 10.91
N ILE A 19 -15.13 3.97 11.55
CA ILE A 19 -13.89 3.42 10.98
C ILE A 19 -13.72 1.98 11.47
N GLY A 20 -13.50 1.03 10.55
CA GLY A 20 -13.25 -0.38 10.84
C GLY A 20 -12.11 -0.96 10.00
N VAL A 21 -11.47 -2.03 10.48
CA VAL A 21 -10.43 -2.77 9.74
C VAL A 21 -11.06 -4.01 9.12
N VAL A 22 -11.12 -4.06 7.78
CA VAL A 22 -11.69 -5.19 7.03
C VAL A 22 -10.63 -6.27 6.80
N HIS A 23 -9.43 -5.85 6.42
CA HIS A 23 -8.23 -6.68 6.36
C HIS A 23 -7.11 -5.93 7.05
N ASP A 24 -6.44 -6.57 8.01
CA ASP A 24 -5.25 -5.98 8.64
C ASP A 24 -4.05 -5.96 7.66
N TRP A 25 -2.97 -5.28 8.05
CA TRP A 25 -1.75 -5.17 7.28
C TRP A 25 -1.19 -6.53 6.87
N GLN A 26 -1.05 -6.71 5.57
CA GLN A 26 -0.45 -7.89 4.95
C GLN A 26 0.70 -7.47 4.03
N PRO A 27 1.83 -8.19 4.05
CA PRO A 27 2.97 -7.87 3.21
C PRO A 27 2.62 -8.01 1.73
N LEU A 28 3.21 -7.15 0.90
CA LEU A 28 3.17 -7.29 -0.55
C LEU A 28 4.22 -8.30 -1.01
N THR A 29 3.91 -9.06 -2.08
CA THR A 29 4.93 -9.87 -2.75
C THR A 29 5.70 -8.97 -3.72
N LEU A 30 7.00 -8.79 -3.52
CA LEU A 30 7.81 -7.94 -4.39
C LEU A 30 8.26 -8.70 -5.65
N ALA A 31 8.29 -7.99 -6.78
CA ALA A 31 8.83 -8.52 -8.02
C ALA A 31 10.36 -8.68 -7.96
N SER A 32 10.93 -9.49 -8.85
CA SER A 32 12.39 -9.61 -8.97
C SER A 32 13.01 -8.24 -9.27
N GLY A 33 14.13 -7.93 -8.62
CA GLY A 33 14.82 -6.64 -8.74
C GLY A 33 14.20 -5.50 -7.91
N VAL A 34 13.14 -5.76 -7.16
CA VAL A 34 12.52 -4.81 -6.22
C VAL A 34 12.85 -5.23 -4.80
N THR A 35 13.40 -4.30 -4.01
CA THR A 35 13.75 -4.55 -2.62
C THR A 35 12.89 -3.69 -1.71
N ALA A 36 12.50 -4.21 -0.54
CA ALA A 36 11.87 -3.39 0.48
C ALA A 36 12.83 -2.28 0.92
N ALA A 37 12.30 -1.08 1.14
CA ALA A 37 13.00 -0.03 1.87
C ALA A 37 13.02 -0.38 3.38
N VAL A 38 13.28 0.61 4.24
CA VAL A 38 13.36 0.40 5.70
C VAL A 38 12.13 -0.31 6.26
N ASP A 39 10.93 0.09 5.81
CA ASP A 39 9.67 -0.55 6.16
C ASP A 39 9.19 -1.44 5.01
N VAL A 40 8.89 -2.70 5.33
CA VAL A 40 8.37 -3.69 4.39
C VAL A 40 7.04 -3.20 3.80
N PRO A 41 6.91 -3.14 2.47
CA PRO A 41 5.65 -2.78 1.82
C PRO A 41 4.51 -3.69 2.26
N ALA A 42 3.44 -3.07 2.74
CA ALA A 42 2.25 -3.78 3.21
C ALA A 42 0.99 -3.05 2.77
N VAL A 43 -0.12 -3.78 2.76
CA VAL A 43 -1.44 -3.31 2.36
C VAL A 43 -2.50 -3.75 3.36
N ARG A 44 -3.53 -2.93 3.53
CA ARG A 44 -4.70 -3.24 4.34
C ARG A 44 -5.97 -2.72 3.67
N VAL A 45 -7.11 -3.16 4.15
CA VAL A 45 -8.41 -2.60 3.78
C VAL A 45 -9.09 -2.08 5.03
N VAL A 46 -9.47 -0.82 5.00
CA VAL A 46 -10.25 -0.19 6.08
C VAL A 46 -11.58 0.30 5.54
N LYS A 47 -12.62 0.20 6.35
CA LYS A 47 -13.92 0.79 6.07
C LYS A 47 -14.01 2.13 6.76
N ILE A 48 -14.34 3.19 6.04
CA ILE A 48 -14.54 4.53 6.60
C ILE A 48 -15.90 5.02 6.10
N ALA A 49 -16.83 5.23 7.02
CA ALA A 49 -18.19 5.69 6.71
C ALA A 49 -18.91 4.82 5.66
N GLY A 50 -18.69 3.50 5.72
CA GLY A 50 -19.28 2.55 4.78
C GLY A 50 -18.53 2.34 3.45
N THR A 51 -17.48 3.13 3.20
CA THR A 51 -16.63 2.98 2.01
C THR A 51 -15.35 2.23 2.33
N ASP A 52 -15.00 1.24 1.53
CA ASP A 52 -13.74 0.50 1.67
C ASP A 52 -12.60 1.26 1.00
N PHE A 53 -11.51 1.45 1.73
CA PHE A 53 -10.27 2.07 1.28
C PHE A 53 -9.14 1.05 1.30
N LEU A 54 -8.45 0.92 0.17
CA LEU A 54 -7.16 0.26 0.09
C LEU A 54 -6.10 1.23 0.58
N GLN A 55 -5.35 0.84 1.62
CA GLN A 55 -4.24 1.62 2.15
C GLN A 55 -2.96 0.82 2.04
N MET A 56 -1.87 1.48 1.65
CA MET A 56 -0.54 0.88 1.67
C MET A 56 0.37 1.65 2.65
N ARG A 57 1.50 1.02 3.00
CA ARG A 57 2.56 1.61 3.82
C ARG A 57 3.92 1.06 3.42
N GLY A 58 4.96 1.65 3.98
CA GLY A 58 6.34 1.25 3.76
C GLY A 58 6.84 1.74 2.41
N GLY A 59 7.91 1.14 1.88
CA GLY A 59 8.47 1.59 0.62
C GLY A 59 9.34 0.55 -0.06
N PHE A 60 9.74 0.85 -1.29
CA PHE A 60 10.59 -0.05 -2.06
C PHE A 60 11.67 0.74 -2.80
N THR A 61 12.77 0.05 -3.07
CA THR A 61 13.91 0.53 -3.87
C THR A 61 14.14 -0.37 -5.07
N GLY A 62 14.69 0.20 -6.13
CA GLY A 62 15.07 -0.51 -7.35
C GLY A 62 15.64 0.48 -8.37
N GLN A 63 15.61 0.12 -9.65
CA GLN A 63 15.92 1.04 -10.74
C GLN A 63 14.84 0.92 -11.81
N PHE A 64 13.95 1.91 -11.88
CA PHE A 64 12.79 1.89 -12.76
C PHE A 64 12.89 3.03 -13.79
N SER A 65 13.45 2.71 -14.95
CA SER A 65 13.61 3.63 -16.09
C SER A 65 12.42 3.63 -17.05
N ALA A 66 11.34 2.93 -16.68
CA ALA A 66 10.06 2.81 -17.40
C ALA A 66 8.96 2.40 -16.41
N ASP A 67 7.71 2.38 -16.86
CA ASP A 67 6.60 1.82 -16.08
C ASP A 67 6.88 0.35 -15.74
N THR A 68 6.87 0.01 -14.45
CA THR A 68 7.44 -1.25 -13.96
C THR A 68 6.51 -1.95 -12.98
N VAL A 69 6.45 -3.28 -13.07
CA VAL A 69 5.77 -4.12 -12.07
C VAL A 69 6.61 -4.18 -10.82
N ILE A 70 6.07 -3.74 -9.69
CA ILE A 70 6.80 -3.74 -8.43
C ILE A 70 6.45 -4.92 -7.53
N GLY A 71 5.32 -5.58 -7.80
CA GLY A 71 4.88 -6.70 -7.00
C GLY A 71 3.44 -7.11 -7.25
N SER A 72 2.89 -7.86 -6.31
CA SER A 72 1.51 -8.31 -6.29
C SER A 72 0.88 -8.23 -4.90
N MET A 73 -0.44 -8.11 -4.92
CA MET A 73 -1.31 -8.13 -3.76
C MET A 73 -1.33 -9.51 -3.09
N PRO A 74 -1.55 -9.58 -1.76
CA PRO A 74 -1.88 -10.83 -1.09
C PRO A 74 -3.21 -11.39 -1.62
N THR A 75 -3.30 -12.71 -1.74
CA THR A 75 -4.46 -13.40 -2.34
C THR A 75 -5.76 -13.25 -1.55
N THR A 76 -5.68 -12.80 -0.30
CA THR A 76 -6.84 -12.55 0.58
C THR A 76 -7.55 -11.24 0.28
N ILE A 77 -6.91 -10.31 -0.46
CA ILE A 77 -7.47 -9.00 -0.81
C ILE A 77 -7.70 -8.95 -2.32
N THR A 78 -8.96 -8.85 -2.72
CA THR A 78 -9.35 -8.70 -4.13
C THR A 78 -9.64 -7.25 -4.45
N VAL A 79 -9.15 -6.78 -5.60
CA VAL A 79 -9.36 -5.41 -6.07
C VAL A 79 -10.35 -5.41 -7.24
N PRO A 80 -11.56 -4.82 -7.10
CA PRO A 80 -12.63 -4.96 -8.09
C PRO A 80 -12.48 -4.03 -9.30
N LYS A 81 -11.68 -2.96 -9.17
CA LYS A 81 -11.36 -2.00 -10.23
C LYS A 81 -9.90 -1.58 -10.12
N VAL A 82 -9.34 -0.99 -11.17
CA VAL A 82 -8.01 -0.36 -11.04
C VAL A 82 -8.11 0.75 -10.00
N VAL A 83 -7.30 0.65 -8.94
CA VAL A 83 -7.14 1.70 -7.94
C VAL A 83 -5.76 2.32 -8.08
N ARG A 84 -5.67 3.62 -7.83
CA ARG A 84 -4.45 4.38 -8.05
C ARG A 84 -4.28 5.45 -7.00
N ALA A 85 -3.03 5.74 -6.66
CA ALA A 85 -2.68 6.87 -5.81
C ALA A 85 -1.38 7.52 -6.29
N VAL A 86 -1.18 8.77 -5.87
CA VAL A 86 0.08 9.47 -6.02
C VAL A 86 0.95 9.15 -4.81
N CYS A 87 2.18 8.71 -5.08
CA CYS A 87 3.14 8.29 -4.06
C CYS A 87 4.42 9.13 -4.20
N PRO A 88 5.04 9.57 -3.10
CA PRO A 88 6.34 10.19 -3.15
C PRO A 88 7.39 9.23 -3.70
N ARG A 89 8.28 9.77 -4.52
CA ARG A 89 9.47 9.07 -5.05
C ARG A 89 10.73 9.85 -4.69
N ASN A 90 11.88 9.40 -5.20
CA ASN A 90 13.14 10.14 -5.15
C ASN A 90 12.92 11.64 -5.42
N ASN A 91 13.61 12.50 -4.67
CA ASN A 91 13.52 13.94 -4.83
C ASN A 91 14.68 14.45 -5.69
N SER A 92 14.57 14.31 -7.01
CA SER A 92 15.60 14.77 -7.95
C SER A 92 14.98 15.52 -9.13
N ALA A 93 15.68 16.55 -9.62
CA ALA A 93 15.24 17.39 -10.75
C ALA A 93 13.82 17.97 -10.58
N GLY A 94 13.37 18.20 -9.35
CA GLY A 94 12.03 18.72 -9.05
C GLY A 94 10.90 17.70 -9.27
N ILE A 95 11.20 16.45 -9.62
CA ILE A 95 10.21 15.37 -9.76
C ILE A 95 10.25 14.57 -8.47
N ASN A 96 9.16 14.62 -7.70
CA ASN A 96 9.07 14.06 -6.36
C ASN A 96 7.85 13.14 -6.14
N SER A 97 7.07 12.88 -7.19
CA SER A 97 5.91 11.98 -7.12
C SER A 97 5.83 11.03 -8.32
N CYS A 98 5.35 9.82 -8.09
CA CYS A 98 4.95 8.85 -9.12
C CYS A 98 3.49 8.43 -8.93
N ARG A 99 2.94 7.75 -9.93
CA ARG A 99 1.65 7.06 -9.81
C ARG A 99 1.92 5.58 -9.50
N VAL A 100 1.21 5.04 -8.52
CA VAL A 100 1.15 3.60 -8.26
C VAL A 100 -0.26 3.13 -8.53
N GLU A 101 -0.41 2.04 -9.27
CA GLU A 101 -1.70 1.41 -9.55
C GLU A 101 -1.71 -0.04 -9.08
N VAL A 102 -2.86 -0.45 -8.56
CA VAL A 102 -3.18 -1.87 -8.33
C VAL A 102 -4.26 -2.28 -9.32
N HIS A 103 -3.94 -3.27 -10.12
CA HIS A 103 -4.84 -3.82 -11.12
C HIS A 103 -5.76 -4.88 -10.53
N THR A 104 -6.85 -5.20 -11.23
CA THR A 104 -7.81 -6.24 -10.82
C THR A 104 -7.20 -7.64 -10.75
N THR A 105 -6.07 -7.86 -11.43
CA THR A 105 -5.27 -9.10 -11.33
C THR A 105 -4.42 -9.17 -10.06
N GLY A 106 -4.45 -8.15 -9.20
CA GLY A 106 -3.57 -8.02 -8.04
C GLY A 106 -2.15 -7.53 -8.38
N ARG A 107 -1.83 -7.28 -9.65
CA ARG A 107 -0.54 -6.69 -10.07
C ARG A 107 -0.42 -5.26 -9.58
N ILE A 108 0.76 -4.89 -9.09
CA ILE A 108 1.07 -3.52 -8.66
C ILE A 108 2.12 -2.94 -9.60
N THR A 109 1.82 -1.79 -10.19
CA THR A 109 2.68 -1.13 -11.18
C THR A 109 3.02 0.28 -10.70
N VAL A 110 4.30 0.66 -10.78
CA VAL A 110 4.76 2.04 -10.62
C VAL A 110 4.91 2.69 -11.99
N PHE A 111 4.46 3.93 -12.12
CA PHE A 111 4.47 4.69 -13.37
C PHE A 111 5.28 5.97 -13.26
N GLY A 112 5.87 6.40 -14.38
CA GLY A 112 6.58 7.68 -14.50
C GLY A 112 8.10 7.59 -14.37
N GLY A 113 8.66 6.38 -14.38
CA GLY A 113 10.08 6.18 -14.60
C GLY A 113 10.44 6.46 -16.06
N THR A 114 11.58 7.11 -16.30
CA THR A 114 12.12 7.33 -17.65
C THR A 114 13.64 7.21 -17.58
N THR A 115 14.32 6.91 -18.69
CA THR A 115 15.79 6.84 -18.73
C THR A 115 16.49 8.16 -18.36
N ALA A 116 15.82 9.30 -18.47
CA ALA A 116 16.33 10.59 -18.03
C ALA A 116 16.09 10.86 -16.53
N ASN A 117 15.17 10.11 -15.91
CA ASN A 117 14.75 10.30 -14.53
C ASN A 117 14.21 8.99 -13.93
N ASP A 118 15.13 8.07 -13.66
CA ASP A 118 14.83 6.77 -13.05
C ASP A 118 14.17 6.97 -11.68
N ILE A 119 13.16 6.14 -11.39
CA ILE A 119 12.66 6.00 -10.02
C ILE A 119 13.57 5.00 -9.31
N THR A 120 14.21 5.43 -8.23
CA THR A 120 15.09 4.56 -7.42
C THR A 120 14.49 4.18 -6.07
N TRP A 121 13.49 4.94 -5.63
CA TRP A 121 12.82 4.76 -4.34
C TRP A 121 11.40 5.33 -4.39
N VAL A 122 10.47 4.67 -3.71
CA VAL A 122 9.07 5.09 -3.53
C VAL A 122 8.62 4.76 -2.11
N THR A 123 7.89 5.68 -1.47
CA THR A 123 7.10 5.38 -0.26
C THR A 123 5.62 5.28 -0.61
N LEU A 124 4.95 4.34 0.04
CA LEU A 124 3.54 4.02 -0.12
C LEU A 124 2.68 4.59 1.01
N ASP A 125 3.25 5.33 1.97
CA ASP A 125 2.53 5.79 3.17
C ASP A 125 1.41 6.81 2.86
N SER A 126 1.45 7.44 1.68
CA SER A 126 0.36 8.31 1.18
C SER A 126 -0.68 7.57 0.34
N TYR A 127 -0.51 6.26 0.10
CA TYR A 127 -1.41 5.49 -0.73
C TYR A 127 -2.71 5.22 0.03
N SER A 128 -3.76 5.92 -0.35
CA SER A 128 -5.13 5.61 0.07
C SER A 128 -6.07 5.83 -1.10
N ALA A 129 -6.80 4.78 -1.49
CA ALA A 129 -7.72 4.82 -2.62
C ALA A 129 -9.01 4.08 -2.31
N VAL A 130 -10.14 4.60 -2.80
CA VAL A 130 -11.44 3.93 -2.70
C VAL A 130 -11.39 2.60 -3.46
N LEU A 131 -11.62 1.50 -2.76
CA LEU A 131 -11.60 0.15 -3.28
C LEU A 131 -12.89 -0.16 -4.05
N ALA A 132 -14.04 0.25 -3.51
CA ALA A 132 -15.37 0.08 -4.09
C ALA A 132 -16.12 1.42 -4.04
#